data_AF-A0A527YZC3-F1
#
_entry.id   AF-A0A527YZC3-F1
#
_cell.length_a   1.000
_cell.length_b   1.000
_cell.length_c   1.000
_cell.angle_alpha   90.00
_cell.angle_beta   90.00
_cell.angle_gamma   90.00
#
_symmetry.space_group_name_H-M   'P 1'
#
loop_
_entity.id
_entity.type
_entity.pdbx_description
1 polymer ?
#
loop_
_entity_poly.entity_id
_entity_poly.type
_entity_poly.pdbx_seq_one_letter_code
_entity_poly.pdbx_strand_id
1 'polypeptide(L)'
;IDPADWRRCIDVCLTGQFLCARRAVPLIKAAGGGSIVSMSSAAGRHGYAFRTPYSAAKFGVIGFTQSLAKELGPHGIRVNA
;
A
#
# COMPACT_ATOMS: atom_id res chain seq x y z
N ILE A 1 16.95 -13.38 -9.18
CA ILE A 1 16.05 -12.27 -9.60
C ILE A 1 16.96 -11.10 -9.93
N ASP A 2 16.84 -10.53 -11.12
CA ASP A 2 17.62 -9.35 -11.50
C ASP A 2 17.27 -8.17 -10.56
N PRO A 3 18.24 -7.41 -10.04
CA PRO A 3 17.97 -6.26 -9.18
C PRO A 3 17.03 -5.20 -9.79
N ALA A 4 16.96 -5.06 -11.11
CA ALA A 4 16.05 -4.15 -11.80
C ALA A 4 14.60 -4.67 -11.77
N ASP A 5 14.38 -5.99 -11.92
CA ASP A 5 13.05 -6.58 -11.80
C ASP A 5 12.51 -6.51 -10.37
N TRP A 6 13.39 -6.68 -9.37
CA TRP A 6 13.04 -6.44 -7.98
C TRP A 6 12.52 -5.00 -7.79
N ARG A 7 13.32 -4.02 -8.21
CA ARG A 7 12.99 -2.59 -8.09
C ARG A 7 11.68 -2.27 -8.81
N ARG A 8 11.55 -2.67 -10.07
CA ARG A 8 10.33 -2.47 -10.86
C ARG A 8 9.09 -3.07 -10.17
N CYS A 9 9.20 -4.27 -9.60
CA CYS A 9 8.09 -4.91 -8.90
C CYS A 9 7.67 -4.12 -7.65
N ILE A 10 8.63 -3.69 -6.83
CA ILE A 10 8.37 -2.86 -5.65
C ILE A 10 7.77 -1.51 -6.05
N ASP A 11 8.33 -0.87 -7.08
CA ASP A 11 7.89 0.45 -7.54
C ASP A 11 6.43 0.41 -8.01
N VAL A 12 6.07 -0.59 -8.80
CA VAL A 12 4.69 -0.74 -9.28
C VAL A 12 3.75 -1.19 -8.16
N CYS A 13 4.11 -2.22 -7.38
CA CYS A 13 3.17 -2.87 -6.47
C CYS A 13 2.98 -2.15 -5.14
N LEU A 14 4.00 -1.41 -4.69
CA LEU A 14 4.03 -0.73 -3.40
C LEU A 14 4.20 0.78 -3.54
N THR A 15 5.28 1.25 -4.19
CA THR A 15 5.56 2.69 -4.32
C THR A 15 4.44 3.43 -5.02
N GLY A 16 3.83 2.84 -6.06
CA GLY A 16 2.67 3.41 -6.76
C GLY A 16 1.49 3.72 -5.82
N GLN A 17 1.20 2.84 -4.85
CA GLN A 17 0.13 3.07 -3.88
C GLN A 17 0.45 4.22 -2.92
N PHE A 18 1.71 4.31 -2.47
CA PHE A 18 2.18 5.46 -1.69
C PHE A 18 2.03 6.77 -2.46
N LEU A 19 2.42 6.81 -3.74
CA LEU A 19 2.32 8.02 -4.56
C LEU A 19 0.87 8.48 -4.72
N CYS A 20 -0.07 7.54 -4.93
CA CYS A 20 -1.50 7.84 -4.97
C CYS A 20 -1.99 8.39 -3.64
N ALA A 21 -1.70 7.72 -2.52
CA ALA A 21 -2.10 8.16 -1.20
C ALA A 21 -1.53 9.54 -0.86
N ARG A 22 -0.24 9.78 -1.15
CA ARG A 22 0.43 11.08 -0.92
C ARG A 22 -0.33 12.25 -1.56
N ARG A 23 -0.89 12.04 -2.75
CA ARG A 23 -1.66 13.07 -3.46
C ARG A 23 -3.12 13.12 -3.02
N ALA A 24 -3.74 11.98 -2.73
CA ALA A 24 -5.15 11.91 -2.36
C ALA A 24 -5.42 12.37 -0.92
N VAL A 25 -4.53 12.06 0.03
CA VAL A 25 -4.75 12.31 1.47
C VAL A 25 -5.08 13.78 1.80
N PRO A 26 -4.35 14.80 1.30
CA PRO A 26 -4.70 16.19 1.56
C PRO A 26 -6.11 16.55 1.05
N LEU A 27 -6.50 16.02 -0.11
CA LEU A 27 -7.82 16.28 -0.71
C LEU A 27 -8.93 15.62 0.10
N ILE A 28 -8.73 14.38 0.55
CA ILE A 28 -9.70 13.66 1.39
C ILE A 28 -9.84 14.35 2.77
N LYS A 29 -8.73 14.82 3.35
CA LYS A 29 -8.77 15.61 4.60
C LYS A 29 -9.57 16.90 4.40
N ALA A 30 -9.33 17.62 3.31
CA ALA A 30 -10.06 18.85 2.98
C ALA A 30 -11.56 18.61 2.75
N ALA A 31 -11.92 17.43 2.24
CA ALA A 31 -13.32 17.01 2.07
C ALA A 31 -14.01 16.56 3.37
N GLY A 32 -13.29 16.53 4.50
CA GLY A 32 -13.84 16.17 5.82
C GLY A 32 -13.75 14.68 6.19
N GLY A 33 -13.00 13.87 5.42
CA GLY A 33 -12.81 12.45 5.69
C GLY A 33 -13.13 11.57 4.48
N GLY A 34 -13.03 10.24 4.66
CA GLY A 34 -13.31 9.31 3.57
C GLY A 34 -12.71 7.92 3.76
N SER A 35 -12.43 7.25 2.63
CA SER A 35 -11.83 5.91 2.64
C SER A 35 -10.81 5.71 1.53
N ILE A 36 -9.71 5.05 1.88
CA ILE A 36 -8.68 4.59 0.94
C ILE A 36 -8.66 3.06 0.97
N VAL A 37 -8.64 2.43 -0.21
CA VAL A 37 -8.51 0.97 -0.34
C VAL A 37 -7.24 0.67 -1.12
N SER A 38 -6.32 -0.03 -0.48
CA SER A 38 -5.07 -0.50 -1.07
C SER A 38 -5.28 -1.90 -1.62
N MET A 39 -4.74 -2.20 -2.81
CA MET A 39 -4.88 -3.53 -3.41
C MET A 39 -3.72 -4.42 -2.96
N SER A 40 -3.96 -5.28 -1.97
CA SER A 40 -3.00 -6.32 -1.57
C SER A 40 -3.22 -7.64 -2.34
N SER A 41 -2.92 -8.78 -1.71
CA SER A 41 -3.08 -10.14 -2.25
C SER A 41 -3.05 -11.15 -1.11
N ALA A 42 -3.48 -12.40 -1.34
CA ALA A 42 -3.16 -13.52 -0.46
C ALA A 42 -1.63 -13.61 -0.20
N ALA A 43 -0.82 -13.22 -1.20
CA ALA A 43 0.62 -13.09 -1.10
C ALA A 43 1.12 -12.00 -0.15
N GLY A 44 0.24 -11.15 0.38
CA GLY A 44 0.55 -10.18 1.45
C GLY A 44 0.37 -10.72 2.86
N ARG A 45 -0.08 -11.98 2.98
CA ARG A 45 -0.20 -12.70 4.26
C ARG A 45 0.54 -14.04 4.27
N HIS A 46 0.81 -14.60 3.09
CA HIS A 46 1.57 -15.85 2.93
C HIS A 46 2.66 -15.68 1.88
N GLY A 47 3.82 -16.32 2.08
CA GLY A 47 4.87 -16.38 1.08
C GLY A 47 4.51 -17.36 -0.05
N TYR A 48 4.84 -17.00 -1.30
CA TYR A 48 4.66 -17.87 -2.46
C TYR A 48 6.00 -18.04 -3.19
N ALA A 49 6.38 -19.29 -3.46
CA ALA A 49 7.58 -19.59 -4.25
C ALA A 49 7.53 -18.92 -5.63
N PHE A 50 8.70 -18.55 -6.16
CA PHE A 50 8.86 -17.86 -7.45
C PHE A 50 8.18 -16.47 -7.56
N ARG A 51 7.67 -15.92 -6.44
CA ARG A 51 7.01 -14.61 -6.38
C ARG A 51 7.64 -13.68 -5.35
N THR A 52 8.90 -13.91 -4.97
CA THR A 52 9.56 -13.20 -3.85
C THR A 52 9.41 -11.68 -3.88
N PRO A 53 9.65 -10.95 -4.99
CA PRO A 53 9.49 -9.49 -5.01
C PRO A 53 8.04 -9.06 -4.84
N TYR A 54 7.11 -9.82 -5.45
CA TYR A 54 5.68 -9.55 -5.39
C TYR A 54 5.12 -9.81 -3.99
N SER A 55 5.46 -10.94 -3.36
CA SER A 55 5.10 -11.24 -1.97
C SER A 55 5.66 -10.18 -1.03
N ALA A 56 6.94 -9.81 -1.16
CA ALA A 56 7.54 -8.74 -0.37
C ALA A 56 6.78 -7.41 -0.52
N ALA A 57 6.46 -7.02 -1.76
CA ALA A 57 5.68 -5.81 -2.02
C ALA A 57 4.29 -5.89 -1.37
N LYS A 58 3.57 -7.01 -1.48
CA LYS A 58 2.20 -7.16 -0.95
C LYS A 58 2.15 -7.26 0.57
N PHE A 59 3.15 -7.83 1.22
CA PHE A 59 3.32 -7.67 2.67
C PHE A 59 3.56 -6.21 3.03
N GLY A 60 4.40 -5.51 2.26
CA GLY A 60 4.61 -4.06 2.39
C GLY A 60 3.31 -3.26 2.26
N VAL A 61 2.39 -3.64 1.35
CA VAL A 61 1.08 -3.00 1.21
C VAL A 61 0.23 -3.17 2.47
N ILE A 62 0.27 -4.33 3.13
CA ILE A 62 -0.44 -4.54 4.41
C ILE A 62 0.13 -3.62 5.49
N GLY A 63 1.46 -3.58 5.66
CA GLY A 63 2.11 -2.70 6.62
C GLY A 63 1.81 -1.21 6.35
N PHE A 64 1.94 -0.79 5.09
CA PHE A 64 1.60 0.56 4.63
C PHE A 64 0.15 0.93 4.99
N THR A 65 -0.80 0.04 4.70
CA THR A 65 -2.23 0.27 4.96
C THR A 65 -2.51 0.39 6.46
N GLN A 66 -1.95 -0.50 7.27
CA GLN A 66 -2.15 -0.49 8.72
C GLN A 66 -1.57 0.78 9.38
N SER A 67 -0.39 1.23 8.93
CA SER A 67 0.18 2.50 9.41
C SER A 67 -0.68 3.67 9.00
N LEU A 68 -1.06 3.76 7.73
CA LEU A 68 -1.86 4.88 7.22
C LEU A 68 -3.25 4.95 7.86
N ALA A 69 -3.87 3.80 8.19
CA ALA A 69 -5.12 3.76 8.93
C ALA A 69 -5.00 4.43 10.32
N LYS A 70 -3.90 4.18 11.03
CA LYS A 70 -3.63 4.77 12.35
C LYS A 70 -3.34 6.26 12.25
N GLU A 71 -2.55 6.66 11.26
CA GLU A 71 -2.18 8.06 11.03
C GLU A 71 -3.36 8.92 10.59
N LEU A 72 -4.28 8.36 9.78
CA LEU A 72 -5.38 9.11 9.20
C LEU A 72 -6.72 8.94 9.92
N GLY A 73 -6.82 7.99 10.86
CA GLY A 73 -7.99 7.78 11.70
C GLY A 73 -8.49 9.07 12.40
N PRO A 74 -7.60 9.87 13.05
CA PRO A 74 -7.99 11.14 13.66
C PRO A 74 -8.59 12.16 12.68
N HIS A 75 -8.38 11.98 11.38
CA HIS A 75 -8.92 12.83 10.32
C HIS A 75 -10.19 12.25 9.67
N GLY A 76 -10.81 11.23 10.26
CA GLY A 76 -12.02 10.60 9.72
C GLY A 76 -11.78 9.79 8.44
N ILE A 77 -10.54 9.34 8.20
CA ILE A 77 -10.17 8.57 7.01
C ILE A 77 -9.88 7.12 7.40
N ARG A 78 -10.64 6.19 6.82
CA ARG A 78 -10.42 4.74 6.96
C ARG A 78 -9.49 4.24 5.86
N VAL A 79 -8.57 3.34 6.18
CA VAL A 79 -7.65 2.73 5.19
C VAL A 79 -7.69 1.21 5.34
N ASN A 80 -7.91 0.47 4.24
CA ASN A 80 -8.09 -1.00 4.25
C ASN A 80 -7.37 -1.66 3.07
N ALA A 81 -7.05 -2.96 3.20
CA ALA A 81 -6.35 -3.76 2.19
C ALA A 81 -6.72 -5.26 2.22
#